data_AF-A0A841VB33-F1
#
_entry.id   AF-A0A841VB33-F1
#
_cell.length_a   1.000
_cell.length_b   1.000
_cell.length_c   1.000
_cell.angle_alpha   90.00
_cell.angle_beta   90.00
_cell.angle_gamma   90.00
#
_symmetry.space_group_name_H-M   'P 1'
#
loop_
_entity.id
_entity.type
_entity.pdbx_description
1 polymer ?
#
loop_
_entity_poly.entity_id
_entity_poly.type
_entity_poly.pdbx_seq_one_letter_code
_entity_poly.pdbx_strand_id
1 'polypeptide(L)'
;MSDRIIDKIIDLYSDSQHVKNLGMINTDDALIWEFAKLNDFGIVSKDSDFHQRSLLYGHPPKFIYLRIGNSPTAKIIEILRGYFLIIIKFGSSVIVMQIINLK
;
A
#
# COMPACT_ATOMS: atom_id res chain seq x y z
N MET A 1 -5.34 4.14 7.45
CA MET A 1 -5.09 2.93 8.28
C MET A 1 -3.78 3.15 9.05
N SER A 2 -3.42 2.33 10.05
CA SER A 2 -2.35 2.69 11.01
C SER A 2 -0.93 2.50 10.45
N ASP A 3 -0.07 3.48 10.73
CA ASP A 3 1.39 3.47 10.50
C ASP A 3 2.12 2.33 11.23
N ARG A 4 1.61 1.92 12.39
CA ARG A 4 2.14 0.79 13.19
C ARG A 4 2.13 -0.55 12.46
N ILE A 5 1.50 -0.65 11.28
CA ILE A 5 1.59 -1.87 10.49
C ILE A 5 3.03 -2.15 10.06
N ILE A 6 3.81 -1.11 9.77
CA ILE A 6 5.10 -1.24 9.09
C ILE A 6 6.02 -2.08 9.97
N ASP A 7 6.09 -1.75 11.26
CA ASP A 7 6.84 -2.50 12.27
C ASP A 7 6.44 -3.99 12.39
N LYS A 8 5.25 -4.37 11.92
CA LYS A 8 4.71 -5.74 12.02
C LYS A 8 4.90 -6.59 10.76
N ILE A 9 5.39 -5.98 9.69
CA ILE A 9 5.53 -6.62 8.39
C ILE A 9 6.90 -6.37 7.76
N ILE A 10 7.73 -5.48 8.32
CA ILE A 10 9.06 -5.13 7.83
C ILE A 10 10.00 -6.34 7.70
N ASP A 11 9.77 -7.40 8.48
CA ASP A 11 10.50 -8.68 8.39
C ASP A 11 10.23 -9.43 7.08
N LEU A 12 9.08 -9.19 6.46
CA LEU A 12 8.70 -9.76 5.16
C LEU A 12 8.79 -8.72 4.03
N TYR A 13 8.55 -7.45 4.35
CA TYR A 13 8.48 -6.33 3.40
C TYR A 13 9.48 -5.24 3.82
N SER A 14 10.77 -5.52 3.67
CA SER A 14 11.90 -4.72 4.19
C SER A 14 11.88 -3.24 3.85
N ASP A 15 11.33 -2.87 2.71
CA ASP A 15 11.34 -1.49 2.19
C ASP A 15 9.97 -0.82 2.25
N SER A 16 9.03 -1.39 3.01
CA SER A 16 7.70 -0.83 3.15
C SER A 16 7.68 0.47 3.94
N GLN A 17 7.04 1.49 3.35
CA GLN A 17 6.84 2.81 3.96
C GLN A 17 5.37 3.16 4.05
N HIS A 18 4.98 3.79 5.16
CA HIS A 18 3.66 4.40 5.32
C HIS A 18 3.67 5.84 4.80
N VAL A 19 2.54 6.36 4.28
CA VAL A 19 2.39 7.79 3.87
C VAL A 19 2.93 8.76 4.92
N LYS A 20 2.69 8.42 6.18
CA LYS A 20 3.08 9.19 7.37
C LYS A 20 4.59 9.27 7.54
N ASN A 21 5.29 8.16 7.34
CA ASN A 21 6.75 8.11 7.47
C ASN A 21 7.43 8.91 6.35
N LEU A 22 6.74 9.06 5.21
CA LEU A 22 7.17 9.86 4.06
C LEU A 22 6.76 11.34 4.16
N GLY A 23 6.11 11.77 5.24
CA GLY A 23 5.62 13.14 5.38
C GLY A 23 4.43 13.49 4.46
N MET A 24 3.80 12.50 3.83
CA MET A 24 2.74 12.66 2.84
C MET A 24 1.32 12.55 3.41
N ILE A 25 1.11 12.91 4.68
CA ILE A 25 -0.20 12.83 5.38
C ILE A 25 -1.16 13.91 4.89
N ASN A 26 -0.77 14.89 4.09
CA ASN A 26 -1.75 15.86 3.54
C ASN A 26 -1.52 16.04 2.04
N THR A 27 -1.05 14.98 1.40
CA THR A 27 -0.68 14.96 -0.01
C THR A 27 -1.81 14.36 -0.82
N ASP A 28 -2.13 14.97 -1.95
CA ASP A 28 -3.14 14.46 -2.86
C ASP A 28 -2.83 13.04 -3.35
N ASP A 29 -3.88 12.25 -3.54
CA ASP A 29 -3.78 10.88 -4.04
C ASP A 29 -3.03 10.76 -5.37
N ALA A 30 -3.11 11.79 -6.21
CA ALA A 30 -2.38 11.86 -7.48
C ALA A 30 -0.86 11.98 -7.27
N LEU A 31 -0.43 12.79 -6.29
CA LEU A 31 0.99 12.94 -5.96
C LEU A 31 1.52 11.69 -5.27
N ILE A 32 0.70 11.08 -4.41
CA ILE A 32 0.98 9.77 -3.83
C ILE A 32 1.19 8.71 -4.93
N TRP A 33 0.31 8.67 -5.93
CA TRP A 33 0.39 7.74 -7.06
C TRP A 33 1.67 7.94 -7.88
N GLU A 34 1.99 9.18 -8.25
CA GLU A 34 3.22 9.49 -8.99
C GLU A 34 4.47 9.24 -8.15
N PHE A 35 4.44 9.51 -6.85
CA PHE A 35 5.54 9.16 -5.95
C PHE A 35 5.79 7.64 -5.97
N ALA A 36 4.73 6.84 -5.84
CA ALA A 36 4.86 5.40 -5.85
C ALA A 36 5.41 4.91 -7.20
N LYS A 37 4.91 5.47 -8.31
CA LYS A 37 5.40 5.18 -9.65
C LYS A 37 6.89 5.51 -9.84
N LEU A 38 7.33 6.68 -9.41
CA LEU A 38 8.71 7.16 -9.60
C LEU A 38 9.73 6.40 -8.74
N ASN A 39 9.29 5.80 -7.64
CA ASN A 39 10.16 5.08 -6.71
C ASN A 39 9.95 3.55 -6.78
N ASP A 40 9.38 3.03 -7.88
CA ASP A 40 9.13 1.60 -8.12
C ASP A 40 8.38 0.90 -6.99
N PHE A 41 7.42 1.61 -6.42
CA PHE A 41 6.61 1.16 -5.31
C PHE A 41 5.29 0.55 -5.76
N GLY A 42 4.88 -0.52 -5.08
CA GLY A 42 3.48 -0.94 -5.04
C GLY A 42 2.65 -0.01 -4.14
N ILE A 43 1.33 -0.06 -4.27
CA ILE A 43 0.38 0.59 -3.35
C ILE A 43 -0.56 -0.48 -2.80
N VAL A 44 -0.79 -0.47 -1.48
CA VAL A 44 -1.73 -1.36 -0.80
C VAL A 44 -2.75 -0.52 -0.03
N SER A 45 -4.00 -0.47 -0.50
CA SER A 45 -5.02 0.39 0.12
C SER A 45 -6.39 -0.29 0.21
N LYS A 46 -7.23 0.24 1.10
CA LYS A 46 -8.68 -0.04 1.17
C LYS A 46 -9.52 1.05 0.50
N ASP A 47 -8.87 2.09 -0.01
CA ASP A 47 -9.51 3.25 -0.59
C ASP A 47 -9.96 2.96 -2.03
N SER A 48 -11.24 3.23 -2.31
CA SER A 48 -11.82 3.07 -3.63
C SER A 48 -11.26 4.07 -4.64
N ASP A 49 -10.77 5.24 -4.20
CA ASP A 49 -10.25 6.27 -5.09
C ASP A 49 -8.94 5.78 -5.74
N PHE A 50 -8.11 5.04 -4.99
CA PHE A 50 -6.94 4.33 -5.54
C PHE A 50 -7.31 3.17 -6.45
N HIS A 51 -8.40 2.45 -6.14
CA HIS A 51 -8.89 1.42 -7.02
C HIS A 51 -9.33 1.99 -8.37
N GLN A 52 -10.13 3.06 -8.37
CA GLN A 52 -10.52 3.75 -9.60
C GLN A 52 -9.29 4.27 -10.36
N ARG A 53 -8.32 4.85 -9.65
CA ARG A 53 -7.05 5.30 -10.21
C ARG A 53 -6.28 4.17 -10.90
N SER A 54 -6.22 2.99 -10.28
CA SER A 54 -5.57 1.81 -10.86
C SER A 54 -6.25 1.31 -12.13
N LEU A 55 -7.57 1.44 -12.23
CA LEU A 55 -8.32 1.09 -13.44
C LEU A 55 -8.10 2.13 -14.55
N LEU A 56 -7.97 3.41 -14.18
CA LEU A 56 -7.81 4.51 -15.12
C LEU A 56 -6.40 4.59 -15.71
N TYR A 57 -5.37 4.49 -14.86
CA TYR A 57 -3.97 4.69 -15.26
C TYR A 57 -3.20 3.38 -15.48
N GLY A 58 -3.75 2.24 -15.01
CA GLY A 58 -3.07 0.96 -15.09
C GLY A 58 -1.79 0.91 -14.24
N HIS A 59 -0.88 0.04 -14.62
CA HIS A 59 0.46 -0.07 -14.02
C HIS A 59 1.46 0.74 -14.86
N PRO A 60 2.47 1.41 -14.24
CA PRO A 60 2.80 1.53 -12.80
C PRO A 60 2.10 2.67 -12.02
N PRO A 61 1.98 2.56 -10.66
CA PRO A 61 2.41 1.49 -9.75
C PRO A 61 1.48 0.27 -9.74
N LYS A 62 1.95 -0.86 -9.17
CA LYS A 62 1.08 -2.01 -8.91
C LYS A 62 0.16 -1.72 -7.73
N PHE A 63 -1.12 -2.04 -7.85
CA PHE A 63 -2.11 -1.78 -6.82
C PHE A 63 -2.69 -3.06 -6.23
N ILE A 64 -2.69 -3.18 -4.89
CA ILE A 64 -3.32 -4.27 -4.14
C ILE A 64 -4.49 -3.68 -3.37
N TYR A 65 -5.69 -4.07 -3.78
CA TYR A 65 -6.92 -3.59 -3.18
C TYR A 65 -7.39 -4.51 -2.03
N LEU A 66 -7.37 -4.01 -0.80
CA LEU A 66 -7.81 -4.73 0.39
C LEU A 66 -9.33 -4.60 0.58
N ARG A 67 -10.10 -5.53 -0.01
CA ARG A 67 -11.57 -5.56 0.09
C ARG A 67 -12.09 -6.19 1.39
N ILE A 68 -11.78 -5.56 2.52
CA ILE A 68 -12.07 -6.11 3.88
C ILE A 68 -12.88 -5.15 4.77
N GLY A 69 -13.49 -4.10 4.20
CA GLY A 69 -14.29 -3.13 4.94
C GLY A 69 -13.55 -2.46 6.10
N ASN A 70 -14.30 -2.09 7.15
CA ASN A 70 -13.70 -1.65 8.40
C ASN A 70 -13.18 -2.87 9.17
N SER A 71 -11.87 -3.07 9.13
CA SER A 71 -11.17 -4.19 9.75
C SER A 71 -10.04 -3.66 10.63
N PRO A 72 -9.75 -4.32 11.76
CA PRO A 72 -8.64 -3.93 12.62
C PRO A 72 -7.31 -4.13 11.91
N THR A 73 -6.29 -3.36 12.34
CA THR A 73 -4.92 -3.48 11.80
C THR A 73 -4.39 -4.91 11.86
N ALA A 74 -4.75 -5.67 12.90
CA ALA A 74 -4.37 -7.09 13.03
C ALA A 74 -4.84 -7.95 11.84
N LYS A 75 -6.05 -7.72 11.32
CA LYS A 75 -6.58 -8.48 10.18
C LYS A 75 -5.83 -8.15 8.89
N ILE A 76 -5.44 -6.89 8.72
CA ILE A 76 -4.61 -6.49 7.58
C ILE A 76 -3.24 -7.17 7.67
N ILE A 77 -2.60 -7.17 8.84
CA ILE A 77 -1.32 -7.86 9.05
C ILE A 77 -1.45 -9.35 8.72
N GLU A 78 -2.49 -10.02 9.22
CA GLU A 78 -2.77 -11.43 8.92
C GLU A 78 -2.84 -11.69 7.40
N ILE A 79 -3.56 -10.85 6.66
CA ILE A 79 -3.68 -10.95 5.20
C ILE A 79 -2.32 -10.73 4.53
N LEU A 80 -1.61 -9.66 4.87
CA LEU A 80 -0.34 -9.34 4.24
C LEU A 80 0.71 -10.41 4.49
N ARG A 81 0.75 -10.99 5.68
CA ARG A 81 1.67 -12.08 6.01
C ARG A 81 1.22 -13.39 5.35
N GLY A 82 -0.07 -13.71 5.38
CA GLY A 82 -0.63 -14.94 4.81
C GLY A 82 -0.52 -15.02 3.29
N TYR A 83 -0.58 -13.89 2.60
CA TYR A 83 -0.48 -13.80 1.13
C TYR A 83 0.89 -13.34 0.63
N PHE A 84 1.92 -13.34 1.49
CA PHE A 84 3.25 -12.82 1.19
C PHE A 84 3.83 -13.28 -0.15
N LEU A 85 3.83 -14.60 -0.40
CA LEU A 85 4.38 -15.16 -1.64
C LEU A 85 3.64 -14.68 -2.89
N ILE A 86 2.32 -14.54 -2.81
CA ILE A 86 1.49 -14.05 -3.91
C ILE A 86 1.77 -12.58 -4.16
N ILE A 87 1.88 -11.79 -3.08
CA ILE A 87 2.12 -10.35 -3.13
C ILE A 87 3.52 -10.05 -3.72
N ILE A 88 4.57 -10.76 -3.30
CA ILE A 88 5.92 -10.59 -3.86
C ILE A 88 5.98 -11.02 -5.32
N LYS A 89 5.35 -12.14 -5.68
CA LYS A 89 5.27 -12.59 -7.08
C LYS A 89 4.52 -11.59 -7.96
N PHE A 90 3.49 -10.93 -7.41
CA PHE A 90 2.81 -9.84 -8.09
C PHE A 90 3.72 -8.61 -8.20
N GLY A 91 4.45 -8.24 -7.14
CA GLY A 91 5.21 -6.98 -6.98
C GLY A 91 6.54 -6.87 -7.73
N SER A 92 7.31 -7.95 -7.87
CA SER A 92 8.66 -7.99 -8.47
C SER A 92 9.81 -7.35 -7.65
N SER A 93 9.77 -7.48 -6.31
CA SER A 93 10.90 -7.31 -5.35
C SER A 93 10.91 -6.10 -4.42
N VAL A 94 10.20 -4.99 -4.69
CA VAL A 94 10.12 -3.84 -3.76
C VAL A 94 8.66 -3.44 -3.56
N ILE A 95 8.21 -3.41 -2.30
CA ILE A 95 6.83 -3.05 -1.95
C ILE A 95 6.91 -1.89 -0.98
N VAL A 96 6.42 -0.72 -1.41
CA VAL A 96 5.90 0.25 -0.45
C VAL A 96 4.48 -0.11 -0.10
N MET A 97 4.22 -0.11 1.19
CA MET A 97 2.89 -0.28 1.72
C MET A 97 2.34 1.07 2.09
N GLN A 98 1.93 1.80 1.06
CA GLN A 98 1.20 3.01 1.26
C GLN A 98 -0.24 2.69 1.63
N ILE A 99 -0.42 2.50 2.93
CA ILE A 99 -1.69 2.55 3.60
C ILE A 99 -2.18 3.98 3.59
N ILE A 100 -3.29 4.20 2.90
CA ILE A 100 -3.91 5.52 2.82
C ILE A 100 -5.14 5.50 3.72
N ASN A 101 -5.26 6.55 4.50
CA ASN A 101 -6.55 7.19 4.70
C ASN A 101 -6.23 8.67 4.97
N LEU A 102 -6.45 9.52 3.98
CA LEU A 102 -6.51 10.97 4.13
C LEU A 102 -7.86 11.49 3.70
N LYS A 103 -8.88 10.94 4.37
CA LYS A 103 -9.99 11.73 4.90
C LYS A 103 -10.23 11.29 6.33
#